data_AF-A0A352B775-F1
#
_entry.id   AF-A0A352B775-F1
#
_cell.length_a   1.000
_cell.length_b   1.000
_cell.length_c   1.000
_cell.angle_alpha   90.00
_cell.angle_beta   90.00
_cell.angle_gamma   90.00
#
_symmetry.space_group_name_H-M   'P 1'
#
loop_
_entity.id
_entity.type
_entity.pdbx_description
1 polymer ?
#
loop_
_entity_poly.entity_id
_entity_poly.type
_entity_poly.pdbx_seq_one_letter_code
_entity_poly.pdbx_strand_id
1 'polypeptide(L)'
;MALPAPICLITTGEDDLLPVVESLLGAGARWLQLRAKGIADRDLYRRGARLAALVAAAGGVLTVNDRADLAAALGAGLHLGQDDL
;
A
#
# COMPACT_ATOMS: atom_id res chain seq x y z
N MET A 1 6.60 -18.79 11.84
CA MET A 1 5.22 -19.08 12.28
C MET A 1 4.29 -18.48 11.24
N ALA A 2 3.49 -19.30 10.54
CA ALA A 2 2.56 -18.79 9.54
C ALA A 2 1.37 -18.12 10.25
N LEU A 3 0.98 -16.93 9.78
CA LEU A 3 -0.21 -16.25 10.28
C LEU A 3 -1.46 -17.09 9.93
N PRO A 4 -2.50 -17.12 10.79
CA PRO A 4 -3.69 -17.92 10.57
C PRO A 4 -4.51 -17.47 9.35
N ALA A 5 -4.29 -16.24 8.88
CA ALA A 5 -4.89 -15.65 7.69
C ALA A 5 -3.93 -14.59 7.08
N PRO A 6 -4.07 -14.24 5.78
CA PRO A 6 -3.34 -13.13 5.21
C PRO A 6 -3.71 -11.82 5.90
N ILE A 7 -2.72 -11.10 6.42
CA ILE A 7 -2.90 -9.78 7.02
C ILE A 7 -2.76 -8.72 5.93
N CYS A 8 -3.78 -7.87 5.79
CA CYS A 8 -3.74 -6.66 5.00
C CYS A 8 -3.46 -5.45 5.89
N LEU A 9 -2.37 -4.75 5.62
CA LEU A 9 -1.99 -3.51 6.28
C LEU A 9 -2.63 -2.35 5.53
N ILE A 10 -3.24 -1.39 6.24
CA ILE A 10 -3.83 -0.20 5.63
C ILE A 10 -3.07 1.03 6.14
N THR A 11 -2.49 1.82 5.24
CA THR A 11 -1.75 3.02 5.61
C THR A 11 -2.68 4.15 6.07
N THR A 12 -2.13 5.06 6.86
CA THR A 12 -2.74 6.38 7.14
C THR A 12 -2.07 7.46 6.29
N GLY A 13 -2.49 8.73 6.45
CA GLY A 13 -1.87 9.86 5.79
C GLY A 13 -0.49 10.26 6.33
N GLU A 14 -0.01 9.60 7.39
CA GLU A 14 1.26 9.94 8.06
C GLU A 14 2.48 9.77 7.14
N ASP A 15 3.50 10.59 7.37
CA ASP A 15 4.63 10.71 6.44
C ASP A 15 5.67 9.59 6.56
N ASP A 16 5.89 9.05 7.76
CA ASP A 16 6.95 8.07 8.02
C ASP A 16 6.43 6.64 8.22
N LEU A 17 5.84 6.09 7.17
CA LEU A 17 5.29 4.72 7.19
C LEU A 17 6.26 3.65 6.68
N LEU A 18 7.35 4.04 6.02
CA LEU A 18 8.26 3.09 5.38
C LEU A 18 8.91 2.12 6.39
N PRO A 19 9.46 2.57 7.54
CA PRO A 19 10.08 1.66 8.51
C PRO A 19 9.06 0.69 9.14
N VAL A 20 7.83 1.16 9.35
CA VAL A 20 6.74 0.35 9.88
C VAL A 20 6.33 -0.73 8.89
N VAL A 21 6.14 -0.36 7.60
CA VAL A 21 5.82 -1.31 6.54
C VAL A 21 6.93 -2.35 6.38
N GLU A 22 8.20 -1.92 6.34
CA GLU A 22 9.34 -2.83 6.24
C GLU A 22 9.36 -3.84 7.40
N SER A 23 9.18 -3.37 8.63
CA SER A 23 9.12 -4.24 9.81
C SER A 23 8.00 -5.27 9.72
N LEU A 24 6.81 -4.86 9.27
CA LEU A 24 5.65 -5.74 9.15
C LEU A 24 5.77 -6.74 8.00
N LEU A 25 6.38 -6.35 6.88
CA LEU A 25 6.72 -7.26 5.79
C LEU A 25 7.74 -8.32 6.26
N GLY A 26 8.74 -7.91 7.04
CA GLY A 26 9.70 -8.81 7.71
C GLY A 26 9.03 -9.79 8.68
N ALA A 27 7.94 -9.37 9.33
CA ALA A 27 7.13 -10.21 10.21
C ALA A 27 6.16 -11.16 9.47
N GLY A 28 6.08 -11.10 8.14
CA GLY A 28 5.27 -12.02 7.33
C GLY A 28 4.01 -11.41 6.71
N ALA A 29 3.75 -10.11 6.85
CA ALA A 29 2.66 -9.47 6.11
C ALA A 29 2.94 -9.48 4.61
N ARG A 30 1.90 -9.71 3.79
CA ARG A 30 2.04 -9.83 2.32
C ARG A 30 1.04 -8.99 1.54
N TRP A 31 0.20 -8.21 2.21
CA TRP A 31 -0.73 -7.30 1.55
C TRP A 31 -0.67 -5.94 2.21
N LEU A 32 -0.40 -4.91 1.40
CA LEU A 32 -0.48 -3.51 1.78
C LEU A 32 -1.53 -2.78 0.95
N GLN A 33 -2.35 -1.96 1.60
CA GLN A 33 -3.23 -0.99 0.98
C GLN A 33 -2.71 0.42 1.28
N LEU A 34 -2.34 1.13 0.22
CA LEU A 34 -2.00 2.54 0.25
C LEU A 34 -3.27 3.38 0.26
N ARG A 35 -3.56 3.94 1.43
CA ARG A 35 -4.63 4.88 1.69
C ARG A 35 -4.06 6.12 2.36
N ALA A 36 -4.26 7.28 1.74
CA ALA A 36 -3.86 8.55 2.33
C ALA A 36 -4.77 9.67 1.79
N LYS A 37 -5.31 10.47 2.70
CA LYS A 37 -6.21 11.59 2.40
C LYS A 37 -5.47 12.92 2.56
N GLY A 38 -5.79 13.90 1.71
CA GLY A 38 -5.26 15.26 1.85
C GLY A 38 -3.80 15.45 1.45
N ILE A 39 -3.21 14.50 0.74
CA ILE A 39 -1.85 14.59 0.21
C ILE A 39 -1.86 14.89 -1.28
N ALA A 40 -0.83 15.57 -1.78
CA ALA A 40 -0.71 15.86 -3.21
C ALA A 40 -0.40 14.57 -4.01
N ASP A 41 -0.98 14.47 -5.21
CA ASP A 41 -0.85 13.29 -6.09
C ASP A 41 0.60 12.90 -6.39
N ARG A 42 1.47 13.90 -6.56
CA ARG A 42 2.90 13.68 -6.79
C ARG A 42 3.55 12.99 -5.60
N ASP A 43 3.20 13.38 -4.38
CA ASP A 43 3.77 12.83 -3.17
C ASP A 43 3.18 11.47 -2.85
N LEU A 44 1.88 11.28 -3.12
CA LEU A 44 1.23 9.97 -3.07
C LEU A 44 1.89 8.99 -4.03
N TYR A 45 2.13 9.39 -5.28
CA TYR A 45 2.84 8.56 -6.26
C TYR A 45 4.25 8.20 -5.79
N ARG A 46 5.03 9.19 -5.33
CA ARG A 46 6.40 8.95 -4.82
C ARG A 46 6.42 7.99 -3.64
N ARG A 47 5.48 8.14 -2.70
CA ARG A 47 5.32 7.23 -1.56
C ARG A 47 4.92 5.84 -2.05
N GLY A 48 3.92 5.76 -2.91
CA GLY A 48 3.43 4.51 -3.49
C GLY A 48 4.51 3.74 -4.26
N ALA A 49 5.37 4.41 -5.03
CA ALA A 49 6.46 3.77 -5.76
C ALA A 49 7.47 3.10 -4.82
N ARG A 50 7.80 3.75 -3.69
CA ARG A 50 8.69 3.16 -2.68
C ARG A 50 8.04 1.95 -2.00
N LEU A 51 6.76 2.08 -1.64
CA LEU A 51 6.00 0.98 -1.02
C LEU A 51 5.83 -0.20 -1.99
N ALA A 52 5.58 0.06 -3.28
CA ALA A 52 5.47 -0.97 -4.31
C ALA A 52 6.75 -1.80 -4.40
N ALA A 53 7.92 -1.14 -4.41
CA ALA A 53 9.20 -1.83 -4.44
C ALA A 53 9.41 -2.71 -3.19
N LEU A 54 9.12 -2.19 -1.99
CA LEU A 54 9.25 -2.95 -0.73
C LEU A 54 8.31 -4.17 -0.69
N VAL A 55 7.04 -3.96 -1.04
CA VAL A 55 6.02 -5.02 -1.03
C VAL A 55 6.35 -6.09 -2.07
N ALA A 56 6.78 -5.70 -3.27
CA ALA A 56 7.20 -6.65 -4.31
C ALA A 56 8.43 -7.45 -3.88
N ALA A 57 9.43 -6.82 -3.26
CA ALA A 57 10.62 -7.50 -2.72
C ALA A 57 10.26 -8.53 -1.64
N ALA A 58 9.19 -8.29 -0.87
CA ALA A 58 8.67 -9.23 0.12
C ALA A 58 7.75 -10.32 -0.47
N GLY A 59 7.51 -10.31 -1.79
CA GLY A 59 6.57 -11.23 -2.46
C GLY A 59 5.10 -10.95 -2.11
N GLY A 60 4.77 -9.69 -1.81
CA GLY A 60 3.43 -9.24 -1.47
C GLY A 60 2.71 -8.51 -2.59
N VAL A 61 1.49 -8.04 -2.28
CA VAL A 61 0.62 -7.28 -3.17
C VAL A 61 0.38 -5.88 -2.59
N LEU A 62 0.54 -4.86 -3.44
CA LEU A 62 0.12 -3.49 -3.16
C LEU A 62 -1.25 -3.23 -3.78
N THR A 63 -2.12 -2.58 -3.03
CA THR A 63 -3.38 -2.00 -3.51
C THR A 63 -3.43 -0.51 -3.22
N VAL A 64 -4.08 0.29 -4.06
CA VAL A 64 -4.26 1.75 -3.85
C VAL A 64 -5.74 2.02 -3.65
N ASN A 65 -6.08 2.85 -2.66
CA ASN A 65 -7.46 3.24 -2.36
C ASN A 65 -7.95 4.32 -3.33
N ASP A 66 -9.09 4.09 -3.98
CA ASP A 66 -9.90 5.00 -4.83
C ASP A 66 -9.21 5.56 -6.08
N ARG A 67 -7.88 5.52 -6.16
CA ARG A 67 -7.08 6.19 -7.18
C ARG A 67 -6.66 5.22 -8.27
N ALA A 68 -7.57 4.97 -9.23
CA ALA A 68 -7.34 4.08 -10.37
C ALA A 68 -6.13 4.52 -11.23
N ASP A 69 -5.97 5.84 -11.41
CA ASP A 69 -4.84 6.46 -12.10
C ASP A 69 -3.50 6.10 -11.46
N LEU A 70 -3.43 6.19 -10.13
CA LEU A 70 -2.23 5.86 -9.37
C LEU A 70 -2.00 4.36 -9.26
N ALA A 71 -3.06 3.56 -9.10
CA ALA A 71 -2.95 2.10 -9.13
C ALA A 71 -2.31 1.63 -10.44
N ALA A 72 -2.79 2.14 -11.58
CA ALA A 72 -2.25 1.84 -12.90
C ALA A 72 -0.79 2.30 -13.04
N ALA A 73 -0.48 3.53 -12.62
CA ALA A 73 0.88 4.07 -12.70
C ALA A 73 1.89 3.30 -11.84
N LEU A 74 1.44 2.67 -10.75
CA LEU A 74 2.27 1.89 -9.82
C LEU A 74 2.28 0.39 -10.12
N GLY A 75 1.48 -0.11 -11.07
CA GLY A 75 1.28 -1.54 -11.28
C GLY A 75 0.65 -2.23 -10.06
N ALA A 76 -0.18 -1.51 -9.30
CA ALA A 76 -0.82 -1.98 -8.08
C ALA A 76 -2.29 -2.38 -8.35
N GLY A 77 -2.86 -3.16 -7.45
CA GLY A 77 -4.31 -3.37 -7.44
C GLY A 77 -5.07 -2.11 -7.02
N LEU A 78 -6.36 -2.06 -7.31
CA LEU A 78 -7.25 -0.98 -6.90
C LEU A 78 -8.21 -1.50 -5.82
N HIS A 79 -8.38 -0.72 -4.76
CA HIS A 79 -9.43 -0.94 -3.77
C HIS A 79 -10.51 0.12 -3.93
N LEU A 80 -11.76 -0.32 -4.02
CA LEU A 80 -12.94 0.53 -4.16
C LEU A 80 -13.98 0.16 -3.08
N GLY A 81 -14.50 1.16 -2.41
CA GLY A 81 -15.76 1.11 -1.67
C GLY A 81 -16.96 1.26 -2.59
N GLN A 82 -18.16 1.17 -2.00
CA GLN A 82 -19.42 1.20 -2.74
C GLN A 82 -19.75 2.56 -3.38
N ASP A 83 -19.19 3.63 -2.82
CA ASP A 83 -19.46 5.02 -3.22
C ASP A 83 -18.21 5.71 -3.81
N ASP A 84 -17.11 4.98 -3.99
CA ASP A 84 -15.90 5.51 -4.61
C ASP A 84 -16.07 5.55 -6.13
N LEU A 85 -15.35 6.48 -6.77
CA LEU A 85 -15.34 6.80 -8.21
C LEU A 85 -16.37 6.06 -9.10
#